data_AF-A0A4S3J293-F1
#
_entry.id   AF-A0A4S3J293-F1
#
_cell.length_a   1.000
_cell.length_b   1.000
_cell.length_c   1.000
_cell.angle_alpha   90.00
_cell.angle_beta   90.00
_cell.angle_gamma   90.00
#
_symmetry.space_group_name_H-M   'P 1'
#
loop_
_entity.id
_entity.type
_entity.pdbx_description
1 polymer ?
#
loop_
_entity_poly.entity_id
_entity_poly.type
_entity_poly.pdbx_seq_one_letter_code
_entity_poly.pdbx_strand_id
1 'polypeptide(L)'
;MDISDLETDPIVMWQSRHFLLLAIVMGWVVPTVAVGIVFQDWRAGFMYGAIGKIILLHQSTFLINSLAHYMGDRPYGDKSTSRDNLLVALLTLGEGYHNFHHTFPYDYRNGIRWYHYDCTKWAIALWQKAGLAHNLKTAKESEIARAREINALPHNDESFYGLPTTTGRHTSGWLSVAETWLSSNALSTMLANSSPSILGGSDSSGR
;
A
#
# COMPACT_ATOMS: atom_id res chain seq x y z
N MET A 1 2.10 14.28 -8.70
CA MET A 1 1.13 13.25 -9.11
C MET A 1 -0.14 13.97 -9.51
N ASP A 2 -0.73 13.61 -10.63
CA ASP A 2 -2.10 14.01 -10.96
C ASP A 2 -3.07 13.13 -10.14
N ILE A 3 -4.09 13.74 -9.56
CA ILE A 3 -5.12 13.09 -8.72
C ILE A 3 -6.54 13.48 -9.16
N SER A 4 -6.67 14.15 -10.32
CA SER A 4 -7.95 14.67 -10.82
C SER A 4 -8.98 13.57 -11.07
N ASP A 5 -8.53 12.36 -11.40
CA ASP A 5 -9.38 11.17 -11.52
C ASP A 5 -10.03 10.78 -10.18
N LEU A 6 -9.30 10.91 -9.06
CA LEU A 6 -9.83 10.63 -7.72
C LEU A 6 -10.79 11.73 -7.25
N GLU A 7 -10.50 13.00 -7.56
CA GLU A 7 -11.34 14.14 -7.17
C GLU A 7 -12.68 14.17 -7.91
N THR A 8 -12.73 13.58 -9.10
CA THR A 8 -13.95 13.50 -9.91
C THR A 8 -14.85 12.32 -9.53
N ASP A 9 -14.34 11.31 -8.84
CA ASP A 9 -15.14 10.17 -8.37
C ASP A 9 -15.97 10.55 -7.12
N PRO A 10 -17.32 10.57 -7.20
CA PRO A 10 -18.16 10.99 -6.10
C PRO A 10 -18.13 10.02 -4.91
N ILE A 11 -17.85 8.73 -5.13
CA ILE A 11 -17.76 7.71 -4.08
C ILE A 11 -16.47 7.90 -3.29
N VAL A 12 -15.35 8.11 -3.99
CA VAL A 12 -14.05 8.40 -3.35
C VAL A 12 -14.16 9.69 -2.53
N MET A 13 -14.74 10.75 -3.10
CA MET A 13 -14.91 12.02 -2.39
C MET A 13 -15.95 11.94 -1.25
N TRP A 14 -16.95 11.07 -1.34
CA TRP A 14 -17.83 10.77 -0.21
C TRP A 14 -17.07 10.05 0.91
N GLN A 15 -16.27 9.04 0.58
CA GLN A 15 -15.48 8.27 1.55
C GLN A 15 -14.43 9.16 2.24
N SER A 16 -13.76 10.04 1.48
CA SER A 16 -12.80 11.02 2.00
C SER A 16 -13.46 11.99 2.99
N ARG A 17 -14.63 12.55 2.64
CA ARG A 17 -15.38 13.47 3.53
C ARG A 17 -15.84 12.81 4.84
N HIS A 18 -16.14 11.51 4.82
CA HIS A 18 -16.62 10.78 6.00
C HIS A 18 -15.55 9.85 6.61
N PHE A 19 -14.28 10.03 6.24
CA PHE A 19 -13.20 9.09 6.52
C PHE A 19 -13.11 8.73 8.01
N LEU A 20 -13.11 9.72 8.90
CA LEU A 20 -12.97 9.48 10.33
C LEU A 20 -14.12 8.62 10.89
N LEU A 21 -15.35 8.93 10.49
CA LEU A 21 -16.53 8.16 10.90
C LEU A 21 -16.45 6.72 10.38
N LEU A 22 -16.13 6.55 9.09
CA LEU A 22 -15.99 5.23 8.46
C LEU A 22 -14.86 4.43 9.11
N ALA A 23 -13.73 5.05 9.41
CA ALA A 23 -12.58 4.41 10.06
C ALA A 23 -12.92 3.91 11.46
N ILE A 24 -13.67 4.69 12.26
CA ILE A 24 -14.12 4.25 13.58
C ILE A 24 -15.15 3.14 13.46
N VAL A 25 -16.18 3.32 12.62
CA VAL A 25 -17.28 2.35 12.49
C VAL A 25 -16.76 1.03 11.91
N MET A 26 -16.10 1.05 10.76
CA MET A 26 -15.63 -0.17 10.09
C MET A 26 -14.37 -0.75 10.74
N GLY A 27 -13.52 0.09 11.33
CA GLY A 27 -12.28 -0.34 11.98
C GLY A 27 -12.49 -0.93 13.37
N TRP A 28 -13.44 -0.40 14.14
CA TRP A 28 -13.61 -0.73 15.56
C TRP A 28 -14.99 -1.30 15.87
N VAL A 29 -16.07 -0.59 15.50
CA VAL A 29 -17.43 -0.93 15.94
C VAL A 29 -17.92 -2.22 15.28
N VAL A 30 -17.91 -2.27 13.95
CA VAL A 30 -18.37 -3.44 13.18
C VAL A 30 -17.67 -4.73 13.59
N PRO A 31 -16.33 -4.80 13.66
CA PRO A 31 -15.68 -6.06 14.02
C PRO A 31 -15.86 -6.40 15.51
N THR A 32 -15.97 -5.42 16.41
CA THR A 32 -16.35 -5.64 17.81
C THR A 32 -17.72 -6.29 17.91
N VAL A 33 -18.70 -5.75 17.19
CA VAL A 33 -20.08 -6.25 17.20
C VAL A 33 -20.16 -7.63 16.56
N ALA A 34 -19.49 -7.86 15.43
CA ALA A 34 -19.49 -9.15 14.75
C ALA A 34 -18.98 -10.28 15.66
N VAL A 35 -17.81 -10.08 16.29
CA VAL A 35 -17.24 -11.06 17.21
C VAL A 35 -18.07 -11.15 18.50
N GLY A 36 -18.53 -10.01 19.03
CA GLY A 36 -19.35 -9.94 20.24
C GLY A 36 -20.66 -10.73 20.11
N ILE A 37 -21.31 -10.69 18.93
CA ILE A 37 -22.50 -11.48 18.64
C ILE A 37 -22.16 -12.97 18.49
N VAL A 38 -21.12 -13.32 17.73
CA VAL A 38 -20.78 -14.72 17.48
C VAL A 38 -20.42 -15.46 18.77
N PHE A 39 -19.65 -14.83 19.65
CA PHE A 39 -19.20 -15.43 20.91
C PHE A 39 -20.05 -15.05 22.13
N GLN A 40 -21.08 -14.21 21.94
CA GLN A 40 -21.93 -13.67 23.00
C GLN A 40 -21.12 -12.99 24.13
N ASP A 41 -19.96 -12.43 23.80
CA ASP A 41 -19.05 -11.77 24.74
C ASP A 41 -18.51 -10.47 24.12
N TRP A 42 -19.00 -9.33 24.62
CA TRP A 42 -18.59 -8.00 24.15
C TRP A 42 -17.16 -7.65 24.50
N ARG A 43 -16.59 -8.20 25.58
CA ARG A 43 -15.18 -7.98 25.95
C ARG A 43 -14.29 -8.73 24.97
N ALA A 44 -14.63 -9.97 24.66
CA ALA A 44 -13.95 -10.72 23.59
C ALA A 44 -14.11 -10.02 22.23
N GLY A 45 -15.31 -9.50 21.95
CA GLY A 45 -15.58 -8.69 20.76
C GLY A 45 -14.61 -7.52 20.60
N PHE A 46 -14.45 -6.72 21.65
CA PHE A 46 -13.57 -5.56 21.60
C PHE A 46 -12.08 -5.95 21.56
N MET A 47 -11.67 -6.91 22.40
CA MET A 47 -10.27 -7.32 22.52
C MET A 47 -9.75 -8.02 21.27
N TYR A 48 -10.51 -8.98 20.72
CA TYR A 48 -10.07 -9.76 19.57
C TYR A 48 -10.57 -9.18 18.25
N GLY A 49 -11.82 -8.74 18.20
CA GLY A 49 -12.45 -8.18 17.00
C GLY A 49 -11.91 -6.81 16.60
N ALA A 50 -11.73 -5.89 17.54
CA ALA A 50 -11.12 -4.58 17.23
C ALA A 50 -9.60 -4.60 17.44
N ILE A 51 -9.14 -4.70 18.69
CA ILE A 51 -7.72 -4.50 19.02
C ILE A 51 -6.83 -5.56 18.34
N GLY A 52 -7.11 -6.83 18.58
CA GLY A 52 -6.34 -7.94 18.02
C GLY A 52 -6.29 -7.90 16.49
N LYS A 53 -7.44 -7.66 15.84
CA LYS A 53 -7.54 -7.49 14.38
C LYS A 53 -6.69 -6.33 13.88
N ILE A 54 -6.75 -5.16 14.52
CA ILE A 54 -5.96 -3.99 14.12
C ILE A 54 -4.47 -4.30 14.23
N ILE A 55 -4.04 -4.90 15.35
CA ILE A 55 -2.63 -5.30 15.55
C ILE A 55 -2.19 -6.25 14.44
N LEU A 56 -2.90 -7.36 14.23
CA LEU A 56 -2.55 -8.35 13.22
C LEU A 56 -2.50 -7.74 11.82
N LEU A 57 -3.49 -6.93 11.46
CA LEU A 57 -3.55 -6.29 10.15
C LEU A 57 -2.37 -5.34 9.92
N HIS A 58 -2.03 -4.49 10.89
CA HIS A 58 -0.89 -3.58 10.76
C HIS A 58 0.45 -4.34 10.72
N GLN A 59 0.61 -5.35 11.57
CA GLN A 59 1.82 -6.17 11.57
C GLN A 59 1.99 -6.89 10.23
N SER A 60 0.92 -7.44 9.65
CA SER A 60 0.97 -8.03 8.30
C SER A 60 1.37 -7.01 7.24
N THR A 61 0.79 -5.81 7.25
CA THR A 61 1.15 -4.75 6.28
C THR A 61 2.61 -4.34 6.39
N PHE A 62 3.11 -4.11 7.61
CA PHE A 62 4.52 -3.73 7.80
C PHE A 62 5.49 -4.88 7.52
N LEU A 63 5.07 -6.11 7.81
CA LEU A 63 5.85 -7.30 7.48
C LEU A 63 6.05 -7.42 5.97
N ILE A 64 5.03 -7.15 5.13
CA ILE A 64 5.18 -7.14 3.67
C ILE A 64 6.25 -6.14 3.26
N ASN A 65 6.10 -4.90 3.70
CA ASN A 65 6.97 -3.78 3.32
C ASN A 65 8.44 -4.03 3.70
N SER A 66 8.69 -4.93 4.67
CA SER A 66 10.03 -5.31 5.08
C SER A 66 10.50 -6.61 4.41
N LEU A 67 9.72 -7.68 4.55
CA LEU A 67 10.09 -9.04 4.15
C LEU A 67 10.08 -9.24 2.63
N ALA A 68 9.11 -8.64 1.91
CA ALA A 68 9.04 -8.72 0.45
C ALA A 68 10.19 -7.99 -0.26
N HIS A 69 10.90 -7.10 0.45
CA HIS A 69 12.11 -6.45 -0.06
C HIS A 69 13.39 -7.18 0.36
N TYR A 70 13.35 -8.03 1.38
CA TYR A 70 14.50 -8.77 1.89
C TYR A 70 14.62 -10.19 1.33
N MET A 71 13.51 -10.94 1.23
CA MET A 71 13.50 -12.38 0.89
C MET A 71 12.61 -12.72 -0.31
N GLY A 72 13.15 -13.46 -1.27
CA GLY A 72 12.44 -13.96 -2.46
C GLY A 72 13.21 -13.78 -3.77
N ASP A 73 12.54 -14.07 -4.88
CA ASP A 73 13.13 -14.05 -6.22
C ASP A 73 12.78 -12.75 -6.97
N ARG A 74 13.60 -12.36 -7.95
CA ARG A 74 13.31 -11.22 -8.84
C ARG A 74 13.23 -11.69 -10.29
N PRO A 75 12.08 -12.20 -10.76
CA PRO A 75 11.99 -12.78 -12.09
C PRO A 75 11.70 -11.77 -13.22
N TYR A 76 11.19 -10.56 -12.95
CA TYR A 76 10.72 -9.61 -13.98
C TYR A 76 11.50 -8.30 -14.05
N GLY A 77 12.12 -7.85 -12.96
CA GLY A 77 12.92 -6.63 -12.95
C GLY A 77 13.91 -6.57 -11.78
N ASP A 78 15.09 -6.00 -12.05
CA ASP A 78 16.23 -5.85 -11.14
C ASP A 78 16.31 -4.46 -10.48
N LYS A 79 15.67 -3.45 -11.10
CA LYS A 79 15.69 -2.03 -10.70
C LYS A 79 15.05 -1.74 -9.34
N SER A 80 14.14 -2.61 -8.88
CA SER A 80 13.46 -2.50 -7.59
C SER A 80 13.97 -3.58 -6.64
N THR A 81 14.01 -3.30 -5.33
CA THR A 81 14.40 -4.29 -4.34
C THR A 81 13.33 -5.37 -4.10
N SER A 82 12.12 -5.16 -4.62
CA SER A 82 10.95 -6.02 -4.51
C SER A 82 11.21 -7.45 -5.02
N ARG A 83 10.73 -8.43 -4.27
CA ARG A 83 10.89 -9.86 -4.53
C ARG A 83 9.55 -10.58 -4.46
N ASP A 84 9.45 -11.66 -5.22
CA ASP A 84 8.32 -12.59 -5.17
C ASP A 84 8.54 -13.63 -4.06
N ASN A 85 7.57 -13.80 -3.17
CA ASN A 85 7.63 -14.76 -2.08
C ASN A 85 6.24 -15.36 -1.77
N LEU A 86 6.11 -16.68 -1.93
CA LEU A 86 4.86 -17.40 -1.69
C LEU A 86 4.39 -17.33 -0.22
N LEU A 87 5.31 -17.35 0.75
CA LEU A 87 4.95 -17.24 2.16
C LEU A 87 4.37 -15.86 2.47
N VAL A 88 4.97 -14.82 1.89
CA VAL A 88 4.41 -13.46 1.97
C VAL A 88 3.04 -13.46 1.31
N ALA A 89 2.90 -14.01 0.10
CA ALA A 89 1.62 -14.03 -0.61
C ALA A 89 0.49 -14.71 0.20
N LEU A 90 0.79 -15.77 0.94
CA LEU A 90 -0.17 -16.45 1.82
C LEU A 90 -0.60 -15.56 3.00
N LEU A 91 0.35 -14.90 3.67
CA LEU A 91 0.06 -14.04 4.82
C LEU A 91 -0.72 -12.77 4.42
N THR A 92 -0.69 -12.43 3.13
CA THR A 92 -1.06 -11.10 2.63
C THR A 92 -2.09 -11.18 1.53
N LEU A 93 -2.66 -12.37 1.33
CA LEU A 93 -3.74 -12.66 0.39
C LEU A 93 -3.39 -12.34 -1.08
N GLY A 94 -2.11 -12.35 -1.44
CA GLY A 94 -1.64 -12.19 -2.83
C GLY A 94 -0.58 -11.12 -3.06
N GLU A 95 -0.35 -10.22 -2.10
CA GLU A 95 0.60 -9.10 -2.25
C GLU A 95 2.09 -9.53 -2.28
N GLY A 96 2.37 -10.83 -2.11
CA GLY A 96 3.73 -11.37 -2.10
C GLY A 96 4.40 -11.49 -3.46
N TYR A 97 3.69 -11.31 -4.58
CA TYR A 97 4.28 -11.25 -5.93
C TYR A 97 4.71 -9.82 -6.28
N HIS A 98 5.52 -9.24 -5.40
CA HIS A 98 5.81 -7.81 -5.40
C HIS A 98 6.68 -7.39 -6.58
N ASN A 99 7.55 -8.27 -7.11
CA ASN A 99 8.39 -7.95 -8.25
C ASN A 99 7.56 -7.79 -9.53
N PHE A 100 6.55 -8.65 -9.72
CA PHE A 100 5.61 -8.50 -10.82
C PHE A 100 4.78 -7.22 -10.68
N HIS A 101 4.21 -6.98 -9.50
CA HIS A 101 3.38 -5.80 -9.23
C HIS A 101 4.12 -4.48 -9.51
N HIS A 102 5.38 -4.35 -9.08
CA HIS A 102 6.21 -3.17 -9.36
C HIS A 102 6.58 -3.03 -10.84
N THR A 103 6.72 -4.14 -11.57
CA THR A 103 7.10 -4.12 -13.00
C THR A 103 5.89 -3.80 -13.88
N PHE A 104 4.70 -4.25 -13.50
CA PHE A 104 3.46 -4.09 -14.26
C PHE A 104 2.32 -3.55 -13.36
N PRO A 105 2.43 -2.31 -12.84
CA PRO A 105 1.49 -1.76 -11.85
C PRO A 105 0.07 -1.54 -12.39
N TYR A 106 -0.11 -1.63 -13.71
CA TYR A 106 -1.42 -1.52 -14.37
C TYR A 106 -2.13 -2.87 -14.53
N ASP A 107 -1.47 -4.00 -14.31
CA ASP A 107 -2.13 -5.32 -14.32
C ASP A 107 -2.94 -5.50 -13.04
N TYR A 108 -4.18 -5.95 -13.15
CA TYR A 108 -5.02 -6.15 -11.96
C TYR A 108 -4.53 -7.30 -11.05
N ARG A 109 -3.61 -8.15 -11.54
CA ARG A 109 -3.10 -9.32 -10.84
C ARG A 109 -1.75 -9.01 -10.21
N ASN A 110 -1.56 -9.46 -8.98
CA ASN A 110 -0.22 -9.51 -8.39
C ASN A 110 0.49 -10.80 -8.84
N GLY A 111 -0.20 -11.94 -8.77
CA GLY A 111 0.32 -13.23 -9.20
C GLY A 111 -0.22 -13.67 -10.56
N ILE A 112 0.59 -13.63 -11.61
CA ILE A 112 0.11 -13.95 -12.98
C ILE A 112 -0.20 -15.43 -13.26
N ARG A 113 0.50 -16.36 -12.60
CA ARG A 113 0.30 -17.79 -12.89
C ARG A 113 -0.97 -18.28 -12.21
N TRP A 114 -1.60 -19.31 -12.76
CA TRP A 114 -2.84 -19.85 -12.21
C TRP A 114 -2.67 -20.39 -10.78
N TYR A 115 -1.50 -20.97 -10.48
CA TYR A 115 -1.13 -21.50 -9.17
C TYR A 115 -0.53 -20.44 -8.22
N HIS A 116 -0.34 -19.20 -8.69
CA HIS A 116 0.07 -18.12 -7.80
C HIS A 116 -1.08 -17.78 -6.86
N TYR A 117 -0.83 -17.91 -5.55
CA TYR A 117 -1.81 -17.62 -4.52
C TYR A 117 -2.07 -16.13 -4.46
N ASP A 118 -3.21 -15.72 -5.00
CA ASP A 118 -3.62 -14.33 -5.11
C ASP A 118 -5.15 -14.29 -4.99
N CYS A 119 -5.62 -14.03 -3.77
CA CYS A 119 -7.04 -14.02 -3.46
C CYS A 119 -7.75 -12.85 -4.11
N THR A 120 -7.07 -11.71 -4.25
CA THR A 120 -7.65 -10.49 -4.85
C THR A 120 -7.87 -10.70 -6.35
N LYS A 121 -6.92 -11.32 -7.06
CA LYS A 121 -7.11 -11.78 -8.46
C LYS A 121 -8.38 -12.61 -8.62
N TRP A 122 -8.58 -13.61 -7.76
CA TRP A 122 -9.74 -14.49 -7.87
C TRP A 122 -11.05 -13.79 -7.52
N ALA A 123 -11.05 -12.91 -6.51
CA ALA A 123 -12.20 -12.10 -6.15
C ALA A 123 -12.61 -11.15 -7.30
N ILE A 124 -11.64 -10.45 -7.91
CA ILE A 124 -11.87 -9.55 -9.04
C ILE A 124 -12.39 -10.33 -10.27
N ALA A 125 -11.81 -11.52 -10.55
CA ALA A 125 -12.30 -12.37 -11.64
C ALA A 125 -13.74 -12.87 -11.40
N LEU A 126 -14.10 -13.15 -10.14
CA LEU A 126 -15.48 -13.49 -9.79
C LEU A 126 -16.42 -12.30 -9.98
N TRP A 127 -16.01 -11.10 -9.54
CA TRP A 127 -16.78 -9.87 -9.77
C TRP A 127 -16.95 -9.55 -11.24
N GLN A 128 -15.93 -9.80 -12.07
CA GLN A 128 -16.06 -9.66 -13.51
C GLN A 128 -17.12 -10.61 -14.08
N LYS A 129 -17.11 -11.88 -13.66
CA LYS A 129 -18.14 -12.87 -14.06
C LYS A 129 -19.54 -12.48 -13.59
N ALA A 130 -19.64 -11.87 -12.42
CA ALA A 130 -20.90 -11.36 -11.87
C ALA A 130 -21.36 -10.04 -12.51
N GLY A 131 -20.56 -9.43 -13.40
CA GLY A 131 -20.85 -8.13 -14.01
C GLY A 131 -20.67 -6.93 -13.08
N LEU A 132 -19.91 -7.09 -11.99
CA LEU A 132 -19.58 -6.04 -11.02
C LEU A 132 -18.24 -5.34 -11.32
N ALA A 133 -17.38 -5.98 -12.13
CA ALA A 133 -16.11 -5.41 -12.56
C ALA A 133 -15.97 -5.49 -14.09
N HIS A 134 -15.39 -4.47 -14.68
CA HIS A 134 -15.22 -4.35 -16.14
C HIS A 134 -13.84 -3.80 -16.48
N ASN A 135 -13.44 -3.91 -17.74
CA ASN A 135 -12.20 -3.31 -18.26
C ASN A 135 -10.93 -3.71 -17.49
N LEU A 136 -10.85 -4.95 -17.03
CA LEU A 136 -9.65 -5.47 -16.36
C LEU A 136 -8.46 -5.40 -17.31
N LYS A 137 -7.38 -4.76 -16.87
CA LYS A 137 -6.13 -4.63 -17.62
C LYS A 137 -5.19 -5.76 -17.27
N THR A 138 -4.57 -6.37 -18.27
CA THR A 138 -3.55 -7.41 -18.10
C THR A 138 -2.34 -7.09 -18.95
N ALA A 139 -1.14 -7.27 -18.40
CA ALA A 139 0.12 -7.18 -19.13
C ALA A 139 0.14 -8.22 -20.26
N LYS A 140 0.69 -7.85 -21.42
CA LYS A 140 0.79 -8.78 -22.56
C LYS A 140 1.88 -9.81 -22.29
N GLU A 141 1.63 -11.06 -22.68
CA GLU A 141 2.60 -12.15 -22.46
C GLU A 141 3.96 -11.84 -23.12
N SER A 142 3.97 -11.15 -24.26
CA SER A 142 5.21 -10.69 -24.93
C SER A 142 6.00 -9.69 -24.10
N GLU A 143 5.32 -8.79 -23.37
CA GLU A 143 5.97 -7.79 -22.51
C GLU A 143 6.53 -8.47 -21.25
N ILE A 144 5.79 -9.40 -20.68
CA ILE A 144 6.21 -10.22 -19.54
C ILE A 144 7.41 -11.08 -19.91
N ALA A 145 7.38 -11.75 -21.07
CA ALA A 145 8.48 -12.57 -21.56
C ALA A 145 9.75 -11.74 -21.79
N ARG A 146 9.61 -10.56 -22.43
CA ARG A 146 10.73 -9.64 -22.64
C ARG A 146 11.33 -9.15 -21.32
N ALA A 147 10.50 -8.81 -20.33
CA ALA A 147 10.99 -8.37 -19.02
C ALA A 147 11.80 -9.47 -18.32
N ARG A 148 11.33 -10.72 -18.37
CA ARG A 148 12.08 -11.89 -17.87
C ARG A 148 13.40 -12.10 -18.60
N GLU A 149 13.39 -11.99 -19.93
CA GLU A 149 14.59 -12.18 -20.74
C GLU A 149 15.64 -11.13 -20.41
N ILE A 150 15.28 -9.84 -20.38
CA ILE A 150 16.18 -8.74 -20.00
C ILE A 150 16.78 -8.97 -18.61
N ASN A 151 15.96 -9.39 -17.66
CA ASN A 151 16.38 -9.63 -16.28
C ASN A 151 17.24 -10.90 -16.11
N ALA A 152 17.21 -11.83 -17.08
CA ALA A 152 18.05 -13.02 -17.09
C ALA A 152 19.44 -12.80 -17.73
N LEU A 153 19.65 -11.66 -18.41
CA LEU A 153 20.94 -11.33 -19.03
C LEU A 153 21.99 -10.99 -17.96
N PRO A 154 23.27 -11.36 -18.17
CA PRO A 154 24.34 -10.96 -17.27
C PRO A 154 24.50 -9.43 -17.28
N HIS A 155 24.41 -8.80 -16.11
CA HIS A 155 24.54 -7.34 -15.92
C HIS A 155 25.97 -6.79 -16.12
N ASN A 156 26.79 -7.46 -16.93
CA ASN A 156 28.24 -7.26 -16.95
C ASN A 156 28.71 -6.32 -18.07
N ASP A 157 27.84 -5.95 -19.02
CA ASP A 157 28.19 -5.07 -20.13
C ASP A 157 27.15 -3.94 -20.28
N GLU A 158 27.32 -2.89 -19.47
CA GLU A 158 26.57 -1.63 -19.60
C GLU A 158 26.82 -0.91 -20.95
N SER A 159 27.77 -1.39 -21.75
CA SER A 159 28.11 -0.84 -23.07
C SER A 159 27.09 -1.18 -24.17
N PHE A 160 26.23 -2.19 -23.98
CA PHE A 160 25.35 -2.67 -25.03
C PHE A 160 24.08 -1.82 -25.24
N TYR A 161 23.68 -0.99 -24.27
CA TYR A 161 22.36 -0.32 -24.28
C TYR A 161 22.37 1.22 -24.34
N GLY A 162 23.53 1.88 -24.29
CA GLY A 162 23.62 3.34 -24.53
C GLY A 162 22.77 4.22 -23.60
N LEU A 163 22.40 3.75 -22.40
CA LEU A 163 21.63 4.52 -21.43
C LEU A 163 22.56 5.32 -20.49
N PRO A 164 22.18 6.54 -20.04
CA PRO A 164 23.04 7.36 -19.20
C PRO A 164 23.27 6.70 -17.83
N THR A 165 24.52 6.71 -17.40
CA THR A 165 24.98 6.16 -16.13
C THR A 165 24.52 7.02 -14.95
N THR A 166 23.75 6.44 -14.03
CA THR A 166 23.59 6.98 -12.67
C THR A 166 24.03 5.94 -11.66
N THR A 167 25.36 5.84 -11.48
CA THR A 167 25.98 5.12 -10.37
C THR A 167 25.85 5.96 -9.09
N GLY A 168 24.69 5.84 -8.44
CA GLY A 168 24.44 6.37 -7.10
C GLY A 168 24.78 5.31 -6.04
N ARG A 169 25.91 5.48 -5.36
CA ARG A 169 26.36 4.65 -4.24
C ARG A 169 25.30 4.68 -3.12
N HIS A 170 24.70 3.53 -2.79
CA HIS A 170 23.73 3.38 -1.71
C HIS A 170 24.38 3.72 -0.36
N THR A 171 24.06 4.88 0.21
CA THR A 171 24.24 5.16 1.63
C THR A 171 22.98 4.73 2.39
N SER A 172 23.19 4.22 3.60
CA SER A 172 22.24 3.55 4.47
C SER A 172 20.97 4.36 4.79
N GLY A 173 19.81 3.91 4.30
CA GLY A 173 18.48 4.54 4.45
C GLY A 173 17.81 4.41 5.81
N TRP A 174 18.54 4.15 6.89
CA TRP A 174 17.96 4.01 8.23
C TRP A 174 17.46 5.35 8.81
N LEU A 175 18.04 6.48 8.39
CA LEU A 175 17.61 7.81 8.84
C LEU A 175 16.37 8.32 8.09
N SER A 176 16.22 8.02 6.79
CA SER A 176 15.09 8.58 6.02
C SER A 176 13.76 7.90 6.31
N VAL A 177 13.76 6.61 6.69
CA VAL A 177 12.53 5.89 7.05
C VAL A 177 11.96 6.41 8.38
N ALA A 178 12.82 6.74 9.34
CA ALA A 178 12.41 7.36 10.60
C ALA A 178 11.88 8.79 10.40
N GLU A 179 12.50 9.58 9.53
CA GLU A 179 12.06 10.94 9.17
C GLU A 179 10.73 10.95 8.37
N THR A 180 10.52 9.95 7.51
CA THR A 180 9.26 9.79 6.76
C THR A 180 8.12 9.35 7.69
N TRP A 181 8.42 8.55 8.72
CA TRP A 181 7.44 8.11 9.71
C TRP A 181 7.04 9.22 10.70
N LEU A 182 7.99 10.06 11.15
CA LEU A 182 7.70 11.20 12.01
C LEU A 182 6.92 12.31 11.31
N SER A 183 7.10 12.48 9.99
CA SER A 183 6.37 13.48 9.21
C SER A 183 4.96 13.04 8.79
N SER A 184 4.67 11.73 8.80
CA SER A 184 3.40 11.15 8.32
C SER A 184 2.38 10.84 9.42
N ASN A 185 2.78 10.90 10.70
CA ASN A 185 1.85 10.69 11.80
C ASN A 185 1.20 12.01 12.22
N ALA A 186 -0.12 12.01 12.20
CA ALA A 186 -1.04 13.11 12.47
C ALA A 186 -1.01 13.65 13.92
N LEU A 187 0.16 14.00 14.44
CA LEU A 187 0.33 14.80 15.66
C LEU A 187 0.73 16.26 15.37
N SER A 188 1.38 16.52 14.23
CA SER A 188 1.78 17.90 13.85
C SER A 188 0.59 18.79 13.49
N THR A 189 -0.49 18.23 12.93
CA THR A 189 -1.74 18.94 12.63
C THR A 189 -2.63 19.17 13.85
N MET A 190 -2.45 18.41 14.94
CA MET A 190 -3.19 18.64 16.19
C MET A 190 -2.51 19.67 17.11
N LEU A 191 -1.18 19.81 17.05
CA LEU A 191 -0.45 20.83 17.82
C LEU A 191 -0.37 22.20 17.13
N ALA A 192 -0.62 22.27 15.82
CA ALA A 192 -0.66 23.56 15.10
C ALA A 192 -1.94 24.37 15.35
N ASN A 193 -2.97 23.80 15.98
CA ASN A 193 -4.29 24.42 16.14
C ASN A 193 -4.62 24.85 17.59
N SER A 194 -3.64 24.89 18.49
CA SER A 194 -3.82 25.26 19.90
C SER A 194 -2.93 26.42 20.36
N SER A 195 -2.74 27.46 19.53
CA SER A 195 -2.23 28.75 19.98
C SER A 195 -3.39 29.73 20.23
N PRO A 196 -3.60 30.25 21.46
CA PRO A 196 -4.61 31.26 21.72
C PRO A 196 -4.17 32.59 21.11
N SER A 197 -5.07 33.19 20.33
CA SER A 197 -5.02 34.59 19.94
C SER A 197 -5.16 35.47 21.18
N ILE A 198 -4.06 36.06 21.65
CA ILE A 198 -4.09 37.16 22.63
C ILE A 198 -3.44 38.39 22.00
N LEU A 199 -4.32 39.33 21.62
CA LEU A 199 -4.20 40.80 21.62
C LEU A 199 -3.01 41.39 20.84
N GLY A 200 -3.20 42.07 19.70
CA GLY A 200 -4.11 43.21 19.56
C GLY A 200 -3.33 44.50 19.85
N GLY A 201 -2.45 44.89 18.93
CA GLY A 201 -1.81 46.21 18.96
C GLY A 201 -2.73 47.25 18.34
N SER A 202 -3.00 48.34 19.07
CA SER A 202 -3.58 49.57 18.52
C SER A 202 -2.73 50.75 18.98
N ASP A 203 -1.93 51.21 18.01
CA ASP A 203 -1.67 52.58 17.58
C ASP A 203 -1.56 53.78 18.54
N SER A 204 -0.66 54.64 18.08
CA SER A 204 -0.26 56.00 18.41
C SER A 204 -1.27 56.96 19.08
N SER A 205 -0.75 57.76 20.01
CA SER A 205 -1.24 59.12 20.25
C SER A 205 -0.07 60.10 20.27
N GLY A 206 -0.02 60.96 19.26
CA GLY A 206 0.75 62.19 19.27
C GLY A 206 -0.13 63.32 19.78
N ARG A 207 0.34 64.01 20.82
CA ARG A 207 0.29 65.45 21.05
C ARG A 207 1.46 65.83 21.93
#